data_AF-A0A1J1LP37-F1
#
_entry.id   AF-A0A1J1LP37-F1
#
_cell.length_a   1.000
_cell.length_b   1.000
_cell.length_c   1.000
_cell.angle_alpha   90.00
_cell.angle_beta   90.00
_cell.angle_gamma   90.00
#
_symmetry.space_group_name_H-M   'P 1'
#
loop_
_entity.id
_entity.type
_entity.pdbx_description
1 polymer ?
#
loop_
_entity_poly.entity_id
_entity_poly.type
_entity_poly.pdbx_seq_one_letter_code
_entity_poly.pdbx_strand_id
1 'polypeptide(L)'
;MKEITNFSFKIDDQNVENYALPPEDPLGELSDFELGLRRFCYEHNQRVIWEIGEIQFTVFFDPDICMLFEDRFPEKIGQLEQGQNIRIDFVESCHITVILTHEGEQLNCQLREFNDQYNQYNYKLDKQQVLAGLRAILGGLMLLASQQGYITIEDMAEFIKPAFSSPMTV
;
A
#
# COMPACT_ATOMS: atom_id res chain seq x y z
N MET A 1 -22.17 -10.86 -4.47
CA MET A 1 -20.91 -10.34 -5.05
C MET A 1 -21.28 -9.27 -6.04
N LYS A 2 -20.77 -8.05 -5.87
CA LYS A 2 -21.06 -6.94 -6.78
C LYS A 2 -20.22 -7.11 -8.06
N GLU A 3 -20.68 -6.53 -9.18
CA GLU A 3 -20.04 -6.60 -10.50
C GLU A 3 -18.61 -6.03 -10.49
N ILE A 4 -17.96 -5.92 -11.66
CA ILE A 4 -16.66 -5.24 -11.76
C ILE A 4 -16.81 -3.82 -11.20
N THR A 5 -16.07 -3.54 -10.14
CA THR A 5 -16.15 -2.27 -9.41
C THR A 5 -14.81 -1.55 -9.43
N ASN A 6 -14.85 -0.25 -9.11
CA ASN A 6 -13.67 0.57 -9.08
C ASN A 6 -12.69 0.12 -8.00
N PHE A 7 -11.40 0.21 -8.33
CA PHE A 7 -10.30 0.21 -7.40
C PHE A 7 -9.46 1.45 -7.69
N SER A 8 -9.48 2.43 -6.79
CA SER A 8 -8.79 3.70 -6.93
C SER A 8 -8.26 4.17 -5.59
N PHE A 9 -7.29 5.08 -5.67
CA PHE A 9 -6.81 5.81 -4.52
C PHE A 9 -6.47 7.24 -4.92
N LYS A 10 -6.47 8.14 -3.94
CA LYS A 10 -6.08 9.54 -4.11
C LYS A 10 -5.22 9.96 -2.92
N ILE A 11 -4.07 10.54 -3.20
CA ILE A 11 -3.29 11.29 -2.21
C ILE A 11 -3.95 12.66 -2.06
N ASP A 12 -4.38 12.97 -0.86
CA ASP A 12 -5.08 14.20 -0.50
C ASP A 12 -4.16 15.13 0.31
N ASP A 13 -4.73 16.20 0.88
CA ASP A 13 -3.96 17.19 1.62
C ASP A 13 -3.28 16.60 2.86
N GLN A 14 -2.14 17.21 3.23
CA GLN A 14 -1.38 16.87 4.44
C GLN A 14 -2.28 16.84 5.68
N ASN A 15 -2.06 15.83 6.52
CA ASN A 15 -2.57 15.83 7.87
C ASN A 15 -1.67 16.74 8.71
N VAL A 16 -2.21 17.87 9.16
CA VAL A 16 -1.48 18.88 9.95
C VAL A 16 -1.35 18.46 11.41
N GLU A 17 -2.17 17.51 11.85
CA GLU A 17 -2.15 16.98 13.21
C GLU A 17 -1.31 15.70 13.26
N ASN A 18 0.00 15.85 13.50
CA ASN A 18 0.86 14.73 13.87
C ASN A 18 1.28 14.89 15.35
N TYR A 19 0.76 14.03 16.22
CA TYR A 19 1.02 14.04 17.67
C TYR A 19 2.13 13.07 18.09
N ALA A 20 2.64 12.27 17.15
CA ALA A 20 3.76 11.37 17.39
C ALA A 20 5.08 12.15 17.43
N LEU A 21 6.10 11.56 18.02
CA LEU A 21 7.46 12.09 17.91
C LEU A 21 8.07 11.64 16.57
N PRO A 22 8.98 12.43 15.97
CA PRO A 22 9.69 12.02 14.76
C PRO A 22 10.40 10.68 14.95
N PRO A 23 10.49 9.85 13.91
CA PRO A 23 11.18 8.57 13.99
C PRO A 23 12.68 8.79 14.22
N GLU A 24 13.18 8.18 15.30
CA GLU A 24 14.59 8.13 15.67
C GLU A 24 15.09 6.67 15.65
N ASP A 25 16.38 6.50 15.38
CA ASP A 25 17.06 5.20 15.47
C ASP A 25 18.26 5.28 16.41
N PRO A 26 18.02 5.39 17.74
CA PRO A 26 19.10 5.54 18.71
C PRO A 26 19.98 4.29 18.83
N LEU A 27 19.48 3.13 18.38
CA LEU A 27 20.20 1.85 18.42
C LEU A 27 20.97 1.56 17.12
N GLY A 28 20.67 2.29 16.03
CA GLY A 28 21.30 2.07 14.72
C GLY A 28 20.87 0.75 14.08
N GLU A 29 19.63 0.31 14.32
CA GLU A 29 19.09 -0.96 13.82
C GLU A 29 18.50 -0.83 12.43
N LEU A 30 18.13 0.38 12.01
CA LEU A 30 17.54 0.66 10.72
C LEU A 30 18.62 1.00 9.70
N SER A 31 18.44 0.52 8.48
CA SER A 31 19.18 1.05 7.35
C SER A 31 18.84 2.52 7.09
N ASP A 32 19.74 3.24 6.43
CA ASP A 32 19.50 4.63 6.00
C ASP A 32 18.21 4.74 5.16
N PHE A 33 17.93 3.71 4.34
CA PHE A 33 16.69 3.59 3.58
C PHE A 33 15.44 3.53 4.47
N GLU A 34 15.40 2.61 5.43
CA GLU A 34 14.25 2.42 6.32
C GLU A 34 13.99 3.66 7.17
N LEU A 35 15.05 4.25 7.75
CA LEU A 35 14.93 5.48 8.53
C LEU A 35 14.48 6.66 7.65
N GLY A 36 15.03 6.78 6.44
CA GLY A 36 14.65 7.78 5.46
C GLY A 36 13.18 7.70 5.09
N LEU A 37 12.69 6.50 4.76
CA LEU A 37 11.30 6.26 4.41
C LEU A 37 10.34 6.54 5.57
N ARG A 38 10.69 6.12 6.79
CA ARG A 38 9.93 6.44 8.01
C ARG A 38 9.82 7.95 8.23
N ARG A 39 10.94 8.67 8.13
CA ARG A 39 10.94 10.15 8.24
C ARG A 39 10.09 10.80 7.18
N PHE A 40 10.19 10.34 5.94
CA PHE A 40 9.36 10.84 4.85
C PHE A 40 7.87 10.66 5.17
N CYS A 41 7.44 9.46 5.57
CA CYS A 41 6.05 9.17 5.89
C CYS A 41 5.54 10.01 7.07
N TYR A 42 6.37 10.21 8.09
CA TYR A 42 6.04 11.04 9.27
C TYR A 42 5.93 12.54 8.93
N GLU A 43 6.90 13.10 8.21
CA GLU A 43 6.97 14.55 7.91
C GLU A 43 5.97 14.94 6.82
N HIS A 44 5.72 14.04 5.86
CA HIS A 44 4.73 14.21 4.81
C HIS A 44 3.46 13.43 5.10
N ASN A 45 3.00 13.35 6.35
CA ASN A 45 1.88 12.51 6.74
C ASN A 45 0.56 12.86 5.99
N GLN A 46 0.43 12.35 4.78
CA GLN A 46 -0.66 12.68 3.86
C GLN A 46 -1.77 11.65 3.98
N ARG A 47 -3.00 12.12 3.79
CA ARG A 47 -4.15 11.25 3.67
C ARG A 47 -4.13 10.54 2.33
N VAL A 48 -4.31 9.23 2.35
CA VAL A 48 -4.54 8.41 1.16
C VAL A 48 -5.94 7.85 1.26
N ILE A 49 -6.81 8.33 0.38
CA ILE A 49 -8.19 7.87 0.28
C ILE A 49 -8.17 6.63 -0.62
N TRP A 50 -8.67 5.51 -0.13
CA TRP A 50 -8.86 4.28 -0.89
C TRP A 50 -10.34 4.10 -1.21
N GLU A 51 -10.63 3.70 -2.44
CA GLU A 51 -11.97 3.45 -2.95
C GLU A 51 -12.02 2.05 -3.57
N ILE A 52 -12.87 1.20 -3.02
CA ILE A 52 -13.11 -0.16 -3.52
C ILE A 52 -14.62 -0.39 -3.57
N GLY A 53 -15.17 -0.43 -4.79
CA GLY A 53 -16.62 -0.41 -4.98
C GLY A 53 -17.25 0.85 -4.41
N GLU A 54 -18.24 0.69 -3.55
CA GLU A 54 -18.87 1.81 -2.84
C GLU A 54 -18.18 2.17 -1.51
N ILE A 55 -17.19 1.40 -1.08
CA ILE A 55 -16.51 1.63 0.20
C ILE A 55 -15.34 2.57 -0.03
N GLN A 56 -15.32 3.63 0.77
CA GLN A 56 -14.26 4.60 0.82
C GLN A 56 -13.70 4.63 2.23
N PHE A 57 -12.39 4.53 2.37
CA PHE A 57 -11.71 4.66 3.66
C PHE A 57 -10.43 5.47 3.52
N THR A 58 -10.00 6.08 4.62
CA THR A 58 -8.79 6.91 4.66
C THR A 58 -7.71 6.19 5.46
N VAL A 59 -6.52 6.16 4.89
CA VAL A 59 -5.28 5.73 5.57
C VAL A 59 -4.27 6.86 5.46
N PHE A 60 -3.16 6.74 6.17
CA PHE A 60 -2.17 7.81 6.27
C PHE A 60 -0.79 7.29 5.92
N PHE A 61 0.10 8.18 5.48
CA PHE A 61 1.49 7.81 5.21
C PHE A 61 2.14 7.21 6.47
N ASP A 62 1.94 7.86 7.61
CA ASP A 62 2.29 7.35 8.92
C ASP A 62 1.00 7.16 9.75
N PRO A 63 0.70 5.95 10.25
CA PRO A 63 1.55 4.75 10.21
C PRO A 63 1.28 3.76 9.06
N ASP A 64 0.08 3.76 8.46
CA ASP A 64 -0.36 2.60 7.65
C ASP A 64 0.49 2.34 6.40
N ILE A 65 0.79 3.36 5.59
CA ILE A 65 1.56 3.15 4.35
C ILE A 65 3.02 2.82 4.67
N CYS A 66 3.58 3.42 5.72
CA CYS A 66 4.90 3.05 6.22
C CYS A 66 4.95 1.57 6.62
N MET A 67 3.99 1.12 7.44
CA MET A 67 3.86 -0.28 7.83
C MET A 67 3.62 -1.21 6.63
N LEU A 68 2.86 -0.75 5.64
CA LEU A 68 2.63 -1.50 4.42
C LEU A 68 3.95 -1.77 3.68
N PHE A 69 4.83 -0.78 3.56
CA PHE A 69 6.14 -0.94 2.94
C PHE A 69 7.06 -1.87 3.74
N GLU A 70 7.01 -1.81 5.07
CA GLU A 70 7.73 -2.73 5.95
C GLU A 70 7.24 -4.18 5.79
N ASP A 71 5.96 -4.39 5.48
CA ASP A 71 5.37 -5.70 5.23
C ASP A 71 5.47 -6.16 3.75
N ARG A 72 6.62 -5.87 3.11
CA ARG A 72 7.00 -6.41 1.79
C ARG A 72 5.95 -6.16 0.70
N PHE A 73 5.40 -4.94 0.68
CA PHE A 73 4.37 -4.56 -0.28
C PHE A 73 4.78 -4.73 -1.75
N PRO A 74 6.01 -4.37 -2.18
CA PRO A 74 6.44 -4.62 -3.55
C PRO A 74 6.37 -6.10 -3.95
N GLU A 75 6.79 -7.00 -3.06
CA GLU A 75 6.73 -8.45 -3.27
C GLU A 75 5.30 -8.94 -3.35
N LYS A 76 4.40 -8.43 -2.51
CA LYS A 76 2.97 -8.76 -2.58
C LYS A 76 2.37 -8.36 -3.93
N ILE A 77 2.73 -7.19 -4.48
CA ILE A 77 2.27 -6.78 -5.81
C ILE A 77 2.76 -7.78 -6.87
N GLY A 78 4.04 -8.17 -6.82
CA GLY A 78 4.60 -9.18 -7.73
C GLY A 78 3.93 -10.55 -7.59
N GLN A 79 3.64 -10.98 -6.35
CA GLN A 79 2.91 -12.22 -6.05
C GLN A 79 1.50 -12.20 -6.65
N LEU A 80 0.76 -11.09 -6.50
CA LEU A 80 -0.57 -10.92 -7.09
C LEU A 80 -0.53 -10.96 -8.63
N GLU A 81 0.49 -10.39 -9.25
CA GLU A 81 0.66 -10.51 -10.70
C GLU A 81 0.88 -11.96 -11.12
N GLN A 82 1.65 -12.73 -10.33
CA GLN A 82 1.98 -14.14 -10.56
C GLN A 82 0.85 -15.13 -10.24
N GLY A 83 -0.33 -14.68 -9.85
CA GLY A 83 -1.45 -15.57 -9.56
C GLY A 83 -1.59 -15.98 -8.09
N GLN A 84 -0.83 -15.35 -7.18
CA GLN A 84 -0.93 -15.61 -5.75
C GLN A 84 -1.92 -14.64 -5.08
N ASN A 85 -2.62 -15.14 -4.08
CA ASN A 85 -3.52 -14.30 -3.29
C ASN A 85 -2.71 -13.44 -2.31
N ILE A 86 -3.13 -12.20 -2.10
CA ILE A 86 -2.45 -11.30 -1.16
C ILE A 86 -3.41 -10.73 -0.13
N ARG A 87 -2.81 -10.27 0.98
CA ARG A 87 -3.48 -9.61 2.08
C ARG A 87 -2.78 -8.28 2.38
N ILE A 88 -3.57 -7.22 2.49
CA ILE A 88 -3.14 -5.88 2.86
C ILE A 88 -3.93 -5.50 4.11
N ASP A 89 -3.23 -5.09 5.16
CA ASP A 89 -3.82 -4.73 6.45
C ASP A 89 -3.58 -3.24 6.74
N PHE A 90 -4.66 -2.54 7.04
CA PHE A 90 -4.67 -1.16 7.50
C PHE A 90 -5.15 -1.14 8.95
N VAL A 91 -4.24 -1.51 9.86
CA VAL A 91 -4.58 -1.80 11.25
C VAL A 91 -4.84 -0.53 12.05
N GLU A 92 -4.02 0.49 11.83
CA GLU A 92 -3.94 1.63 12.74
C GLU A 92 -5.03 2.66 12.47
N SER A 93 -5.29 3.01 11.22
CA SER A 93 -6.23 4.11 10.93
C SER A 93 -7.68 3.66 10.80
N CYS A 94 -7.93 2.51 10.19
CA CYS A 94 -9.30 2.10 9.85
C CYS A 94 -9.66 0.67 10.23
N HIS A 95 -8.71 -0.14 10.70
CA HIS A 95 -8.92 -1.54 11.07
C HIS A 95 -9.57 -2.35 9.93
N ILE A 96 -9.04 -2.20 8.71
CA ILE A 96 -9.54 -2.88 7.49
C ILE A 96 -8.49 -3.84 6.96
N THR A 97 -8.90 -5.06 6.63
CA THR A 97 -8.13 -6.01 5.83
C THR A 97 -8.71 -6.09 4.42
N VAL A 98 -7.85 -5.95 3.41
CA VAL A 98 -8.14 -6.21 1.99
C VAL A 98 -7.51 -7.55 1.61
N ILE A 99 -8.32 -8.52 1.19
CA ILE A 99 -7.86 -9.82 0.70
C ILE A 99 -8.18 -9.91 -0.79
N LEU A 100 -7.15 -10.04 -1.63
CA LEU A 100 -7.28 -10.17 -3.07
C LEU A 100 -7.01 -11.62 -3.47
N THR A 101 -7.99 -12.25 -4.11
CA THR A 101 -7.94 -13.65 -4.53
C THR A 101 -8.24 -13.79 -6.02
N HIS A 102 -7.55 -14.70 -6.71
CA HIS A 102 -7.80 -14.92 -8.13
C HIS A 102 -9.13 -15.65 -8.36
N GLU A 103 -9.95 -15.12 -9.27
CA GLU A 103 -11.19 -15.75 -9.76
C GLU A 103 -11.20 -15.70 -11.29
N GLY A 104 -10.50 -16.65 -11.92
CA GLY A 104 -10.24 -16.64 -13.36
C GLY A 104 -9.36 -15.46 -13.75
N GLU A 105 -9.81 -14.66 -14.71
CA GLU A 105 -9.12 -13.44 -15.17
C GLU A 105 -9.35 -12.22 -14.26
N GLN A 106 -10.20 -12.35 -13.24
CA GLN A 106 -10.57 -11.28 -12.31
C GLN A 106 -10.00 -11.53 -10.91
N LEU A 107 -10.13 -10.52 -10.06
CA LEU A 107 -9.86 -10.65 -8.63
C LEU A 107 -11.18 -10.57 -7.85
N ASN A 108 -11.35 -11.49 -6.91
CA ASN A 108 -12.31 -11.33 -5.83
C ASN A 108 -11.61 -10.61 -4.67
N CYS A 109 -12.14 -9.44 -4.32
CA CYS A 109 -11.70 -8.60 -3.23
C CYS A 109 -12.64 -8.77 -2.03
N GLN A 110 -12.09 -9.23 -0.91
CA GLN A 110 -12.79 -9.26 0.36
C GLN A 110 -12.29 -8.12 1.24
N LEU A 111 -13.20 -7.23 1.61
CA LEU A 111 -12.97 -6.17 2.58
C LEU A 111 -13.56 -6.62 3.92
N ARG A 112 -12.73 -6.65 4.97
CA ARG A 112 -13.12 -7.07 6.32
C ARG A 112 -12.73 -6.01 7.34
N GLU A 113 -13.67 -5.62 8.19
CA GLU A 113 -13.39 -4.83 9.38
C GLU A 113 -12.98 -5.77 10.54
N PHE A 114 -11.95 -5.41 11.32
CA PHE A 114 -11.38 -6.32 12.33
C PHE A 114 -12.38 -6.69 13.45
N ASN A 115 -13.36 -5.82 13.73
CA ASN A 115 -14.27 -5.95 14.86
C ASN A 115 -15.70 -6.36 14.48
N ASP A 116 -16.00 -6.55 13.19
CA ASP A 116 -17.34 -6.90 12.74
C ASP A 116 -17.30 -8.09 11.77
N GLN A 117 -17.68 -9.26 12.29
CA GLN A 117 -17.79 -10.49 11.50
C GLN A 117 -18.90 -10.43 10.44
N TYR A 118 -19.80 -9.44 10.52
CA TYR A 118 -20.92 -9.27 9.59
C TYR A 118 -20.64 -8.24 8.48
N ASN A 119 -19.67 -7.33 8.66
CA ASN A 119 -19.23 -6.39 7.62
C ASN A 119 -18.12 -6.99 6.77
N GLN A 120 -18.48 -7.99 5.97
CA GLN A 120 -17.64 -8.50 4.89
C GLN A 120 -18.21 -8.09 3.53
N TYR A 121 -17.51 -7.19 2.86
CA TYR A 121 -17.85 -6.80 1.50
C TYR A 121 -17.06 -7.65 0.50
N ASN A 122 -17.72 -8.06 -0.59
CA ASN A 122 -17.10 -8.88 -1.62
C ASN A 122 -17.34 -8.25 -3.00
N TYR A 123 -16.24 -7.89 -3.67
CA TYR A 123 -16.21 -7.19 -4.95
C TYR A 123 -15.48 -8.01 -5.99
N LYS A 124 -15.96 -7.94 -7.24
CA LYS A 124 -15.16 -8.32 -8.40
C LYS A 124 -14.37 -7.11 -8.88
N LEU A 125 -13.08 -7.28 -9.07
CA LEU A 125 -12.16 -6.24 -9.53
C LEU A 125 -11.43 -6.71 -10.78
N ASP A 126 -11.11 -5.76 -11.66
CA ASP A 126 -10.21 -5.99 -12.78
C ASP A 126 -8.77 -6.11 -12.27
N LYS A 127 -8.09 -7.21 -12.63
CA LYS A 127 -6.72 -7.49 -12.17
C LYS A 127 -5.74 -6.39 -12.59
N GLN A 128 -5.86 -5.90 -13.83
CA GLN A 128 -4.94 -4.89 -14.37
C GLN A 128 -5.14 -3.54 -13.69
N GLN A 129 -6.39 -3.14 -13.44
CA GLN A 129 -6.72 -1.94 -12.68
C GLN A 129 -6.13 -2.00 -11.27
N VAL A 130 -6.28 -3.12 -10.56
CA VAL A 130 -5.74 -3.29 -9.21
C VAL A 130 -4.22 -3.21 -9.21
N LEU A 131 -3.54 -3.96 -10.09
CA LEU A 131 -2.09 -3.94 -10.19
C LEU A 131 -1.55 -2.55 -10.54
N ALA A 132 -2.17 -1.88 -11.52
CA ALA A 132 -1.82 -0.51 -11.89
C ALA A 132 -2.00 0.43 -10.69
N GLY A 133 -3.08 0.26 -9.92
CA GLY A 133 -3.34 1.06 -8.74
C GLY A 133 -2.28 0.87 -7.65
N LEU A 134 -2.03 -0.37 -7.24
CA LEU A 134 -1.03 -0.67 -6.20
C LEU A 134 0.39 -0.18 -6.61
N ARG A 135 0.77 -0.38 -7.87
CA ARG A 135 2.03 0.10 -8.44
C ARG A 135 2.14 1.62 -8.44
N ALA A 136 1.04 2.32 -8.71
CA ALA A 136 1.03 3.78 -8.74
C ALA A 136 1.17 4.38 -7.32
N ILE A 137 0.62 3.75 -6.28
CA ILE A 137 0.88 4.14 -4.88
C ILE A 137 2.37 3.97 -4.58
N LEU A 138 2.88 2.75 -4.79
CA LEU A 138 4.26 2.40 -4.49
C LEU A 138 5.24 3.33 -5.23
N GLY A 139 5.12 3.40 -6.56
CA GLY A 139 6.03 4.20 -7.38
C GLY A 139 5.91 5.70 -7.11
N GLY A 140 4.69 6.22 -6.92
CA GLY A 140 4.47 7.65 -6.69
C GLY A 140 5.08 8.13 -5.38
N LEU A 141 4.91 7.35 -4.31
CA LEU A 141 5.42 7.70 -2.99
C LEU A 141 6.94 7.54 -2.92
N MET A 142 7.48 6.44 -3.45
CA MET A 142 8.92 6.22 -3.50
C MET A 142 9.65 7.29 -4.34
N LEU A 143 9.06 7.70 -5.47
CA LEU A 143 9.59 8.79 -6.27
C LEU A 143 9.62 10.11 -5.50
N LEU A 144 8.55 10.41 -4.76
CA LEU A 144 8.46 11.64 -3.97
C LEU A 144 9.48 11.65 -2.82
N ALA A 145 9.66 10.52 -2.12
CA ALA A 145 10.67 10.37 -1.07
C ALA A 145 12.09 10.56 -1.61
N SER A 146 12.38 9.98 -2.79
CA SER A 146 13.68 10.12 -3.45
C SER A 146 13.95 11.56 -3.92
N GLN A 147 12.97 12.21 -4.55
CA GLN A 147 13.07 13.59 -5.02
C GLN A 147 13.34 14.60 -3.89
N GLN A 148 12.86 14.30 -2.68
CA GLN A 148 13.06 15.13 -1.51
C GLN A 148 14.29 14.73 -0.68
N GLY A 149 15.06 13.75 -1.14
CA GLY A 149 16.35 13.36 -0.55
C GLY A 149 16.24 12.51 0.72
N TYR A 150 15.08 11.92 0.99
CA TYR A 150 14.91 10.99 2.11
C TYR A 150 15.52 9.62 1.81
N ILE A 151 15.53 9.21 0.55
CA ILE A 151 16.12 7.95 0.07
C ILE A 151 16.89 8.18 -1.23
N THR A 152 17.82 7.29 -1.54
CA THR A 152 18.55 7.36 -2.81
C THR A 152 17.70 6.82 -3.98
N ILE A 153 18.08 7.17 -5.21
CA ILE A 153 17.43 6.63 -6.41
C ILE A 153 17.71 5.12 -6.53
N GLU A 154 18.90 4.71 -6.13
CA GLU A 154 19.34 3.31 -6.12
C GLU A 154 18.49 2.48 -5.13
N ASP A 155 18.29 2.97 -3.91
CA ASP A 155 17.44 2.28 -2.92
C ASP A 155 15.99 2.20 -3.40
N MET A 156 15.45 3.30 -3.95
CA MET A 156 14.14 3.29 -4.57
C MET A 156 14.04 2.22 -5.65
N ALA A 157 15.01 2.17 -6.57
CA ALA A 157 14.98 1.26 -7.70
C ALA A 157 15.02 -0.22 -7.26
N GLU A 158 15.87 -0.55 -6.29
CA GLU A 158 15.94 -1.92 -5.75
C GLU A 158 14.68 -2.28 -4.94
N PHE A 159 14.13 -1.34 -4.15
CA PHE A 159 12.93 -1.59 -3.35
C PHE A 159 11.68 -1.86 -4.21
N ILE A 160 11.44 -1.09 -5.26
CA ILE A 160 10.22 -1.25 -6.07
C ILE A 160 10.28 -2.43 -7.04
N LYS A 161 11.48 -2.90 -7.37
CA LYS A 161 11.74 -3.92 -8.39
C LYS A 161 10.84 -5.17 -8.32
N PRO A 162 10.54 -5.75 -7.14
CA PRO A 162 9.66 -6.92 -7.07
C PRO A 162 8.25 -6.65 -7.62
N ALA A 163 7.75 -5.41 -7.53
CA ALA A 163 6.41 -5.05 -8.01
C ALA A 163 6.32 -4.92 -9.53
N PHE A 164 7.46 -4.78 -10.24
CA PHE A 164 7.51 -4.52 -11.68
C PHE A 164 8.27 -5.59 -12.47
N SER A 165 8.84 -6.58 -11.79
CA SER A 165 9.54 -7.67 -12.44
C SER A 165 8.52 -8.65 -13.02
N SER A 166 8.27 -8.54 -14.32
CA SER A 166 7.51 -9.56 -15.06
C SER A 166 8.17 -10.93 -14.89
N PRO A 167 7.40 -12.03 -14.83
CA PRO A 167 7.98 -13.35 -14.83
C PRO A 167 8.83 -13.54 -16.09
N MET A 168 10.07 -14.03 -15.92
CA MET A 168 10.76 -14.67 -17.04
C MET A 168 9.91 -15.88 -17.42
N THR A 169 9.24 -15.81 -18.57
CA THR A 169 8.66 -16.97 -19.22
C THR A 169 9.80 -17.95 -19.51
N VAL A 170 9.82 -19.07 -18.78
CA VAL A 170 10.64 -20.25 -19.12
C VAL A 170 9.84 -21.11 -20.09
#